data_AF-A0A9R1ABM5-F1
#
_entry.id   AF-A0A9R1ABM5-F1
#
_cell.length_a   1.000
_cell.length_b   1.000
_cell.length_c   1.000
_cell.angle_alpha   90.00
_cell.angle_beta   90.00
_cell.angle_gamma   90.00
#
_symmetry.space_group_name_H-M   'P 1'
#
loop_
_entity.id
_entity.type
_entity.pdbx_description
1 polymer ?
#
loop_
_entity_poly.entity_id
_entity_poly.type
_entity_poly.pdbx_seq_one_letter_code
_entity_poly.pdbx_strand_id
1 'polypeptide(L)'
;MRSPQERNTRLENMTWRIWNLARKKKEVEDAKRLKRRLGTEKPRTDATAEMSEDLFEGEKGEDAGDASVAYGDSSAGNTPRISAVDKLYIVLISLHGLVRGENLELGRDSDTSGQVKYVVELAKALSSCPGVYRVDLLTRQILAPNYDRGYGEPSETLVPTSFKNLKQERGENSGAYITRIPFGPKDKYLAKEHLWPYVQEFVDGALSHIVHMSKIIGEEIGCGHPMWPAVIHGHYASAGVAAALISGALNVHMVFTGHFLGKDKLEGLLKQGRQTREEINMTYKIMRRIEAEELSLDASEIVIASTRQEIEEQWNLYDGFEVMLARKLRARVKRGANCYGRYMPRMVIIPPGVEFGHMIHEFDMEGEEDSHSPASEDPPIWSEIMRFFTNPRKPLILAVARPYPEKNITTLVKAFGECRPLRELANLTLIMGNREAISKMSNMSAAVLTSVLTLIDEYDLYGQVAYPKHHKHSEVLDIYRLAARTKGAFVNVAYFEQFGVTLIEVIISEI
;
A
#
# COMPACT_ATOMS: atom_id res chain seq x y z
N MET A 1 40.76 12.03 46.63
CA MET A 1 39.75 11.34 45.79
C MET A 1 38.58 12.30 45.59
N ARG A 2 38.16 12.60 44.36
CA ARG A 2 37.10 13.60 44.07
C ARG A 2 35.70 12.99 44.21
N SER A 3 34.73 13.82 44.60
CA SER A 3 33.38 13.37 44.94
C SER A 3 32.58 12.88 43.71
N PRO A 4 31.61 11.97 43.88
CA PRO A 4 30.79 11.43 42.79
C PRO A 4 30.01 12.50 42.01
N GLN A 5 29.60 13.58 42.67
CA GLN A 5 28.83 14.68 42.08
C GLN A 5 29.67 15.53 41.10
N GLU A 6 30.97 15.71 41.36
CA GLU A 6 31.89 16.40 40.45
C GLU A 6 32.26 15.55 39.21
N ARG A 7 32.20 14.22 39.32
CA ARG A 7 32.39 13.31 38.18
C ARG A 7 31.19 13.33 37.22
N ASN A 8 29.98 13.44 37.76
CA ASN A 8 28.75 13.40 36.97
C ASN A 8 28.56 14.68 36.13
N THR A 9 28.78 15.85 36.74
CA THR A 9 28.73 17.14 36.03
C THR A 9 29.81 17.27 34.96
N ARG A 10 30.96 16.62 35.11
CA ARG A 10 32.02 16.64 34.09
C ARG A 10 31.71 15.71 32.92
N LEU A 11 31.10 14.55 33.18
CA LEU A 11 30.59 13.65 32.14
C LEU A 11 29.46 14.32 31.37
N GLU A 12 28.45 14.88 32.03
CA GLU A 12 27.35 15.61 31.40
C GLU A 12 27.83 16.80 30.54
N ASN A 13 28.79 17.59 31.05
CA ASN A 13 29.39 18.67 30.27
C ASN A 13 30.20 18.15 29.07
N MET A 14 30.79 16.97 29.17
CA MET A 14 31.49 16.32 28.06
C MET A 14 30.51 15.76 27.04
N THR A 15 29.41 15.12 27.46
CA THR A 15 28.34 14.65 26.57
C THR A 15 27.68 15.82 25.85
N TRP A 16 27.43 16.93 26.55
CA TRP A 16 26.87 18.14 25.94
C TRP A 16 27.84 18.77 24.93
N ARG A 17 29.14 18.82 25.23
CA ARG A 17 30.17 19.29 24.28
C ARG A 17 30.29 18.39 23.06
N ILE A 18 30.26 17.07 23.23
CA ILE A 18 30.28 16.10 22.13
C ILE A 18 29.01 16.25 21.27
N TRP A 19 27.85 16.36 21.90
CA TRP A 19 26.58 16.55 21.21
C TRP A 19 26.53 17.88 20.44
N ASN A 20 27.01 18.98 21.04
CA ASN A 20 27.00 20.29 20.40
C ASN A 20 28.05 20.40 19.28
N LEU A 21 29.20 19.71 19.42
CA LEU A 21 30.18 19.55 18.34
C LEU A 21 29.64 18.69 17.19
N ALA A 22 28.92 17.60 17.49
CA ALA A 22 28.26 16.78 16.47
C ALA A 22 27.14 17.56 15.75
N ARG A 23 26.39 18.39 16.48
CA ARG A 23 25.35 19.28 15.93
C ARG A 23 25.95 20.36 15.03
N LYS A 24 27.02 21.04 15.46
CA LYS A 24 27.74 22.01 14.62
C LYS A 24 28.38 21.37 13.41
N LYS A 25 28.92 20.14 13.54
CA LYS A 25 29.45 19.37 12.43
C LYS A 25 28.34 19.02 11.44
N LYS A 26 27.15 18.66 11.93
CA LYS A 26 25.96 18.39 11.12
C LYS A 26 25.42 19.65 10.44
N GLU A 27 25.36 20.80 11.11
CA GLU A 27 24.98 22.09 10.51
C GLU A 27 25.96 22.51 9.40
N VAL A 28 27.27 22.26 9.59
CA VAL A 28 28.29 22.52 8.57
C VAL A 28 28.21 21.49 7.43
N GLU A 29 27.89 20.23 7.72
CA GLU A 29 27.61 19.21 6.69
C GLU A 29 26.35 19.53 5.91
N ASP A 30 25.29 19.97 6.55
CA ASP A 30 24.02 20.36 5.93
C ASP A 30 24.18 21.64 5.11
N ALA A 31 24.95 22.62 5.59
CA ALA A 31 25.33 23.79 4.80
C ALA A 31 26.23 23.43 3.61
N LYS A 32 27.17 22.49 3.78
CA LYS A 32 27.96 21.92 2.67
C LYS A 32 27.09 21.07 1.73
N ARG A 33 26.03 20.42 2.21
CA ARG A 33 25.07 19.62 1.44
C ARG A 33 24.10 20.51 0.67
N LEU A 34 23.73 21.66 1.22
CA LEU A 34 22.94 22.70 0.54
C LEU A 34 23.78 23.42 -0.53
N LYS A 35 25.05 23.75 -0.23
CA LYS A 35 26.03 24.22 -1.23
C LYS A 35 26.31 23.16 -2.29
N ARG A 36 26.38 21.88 -1.92
CA ARG A 36 26.42 20.77 -2.88
C ARG A 36 25.13 20.70 -3.67
N ARG A 37 23.92 20.87 -3.12
CA ARG A 37 22.66 20.89 -3.89
C ARG A 37 22.61 22.01 -4.93
N LEU A 38 22.94 23.25 -4.56
CA LEU A 38 23.11 24.37 -5.51
C LEU A 38 24.24 24.10 -6.52
N GLY A 39 25.30 23.41 -6.10
CA GLY A 39 26.36 22.88 -6.96
C GLY A 39 26.07 21.53 -7.60
N THR A 40 24.88 20.93 -7.42
CA THR A 40 24.41 19.65 -8.00
C THR A 40 23.37 19.96 -9.07
N GLU A 41 22.64 21.08 -8.94
CA GLU A 41 21.87 21.68 -10.04
C GLU A 41 22.76 21.97 -11.25
N LYS A 42 23.98 22.50 -11.06
CA LYS A 42 24.97 22.71 -12.14
C LYS A 42 25.39 21.42 -12.87
N PRO A 43 25.91 20.37 -12.22
CA PRO A 43 26.23 19.09 -12.87
C PRO A 43 24.99 18.26 -13.23
N ARG A 44 23.79 18.57 -12.71
CA ARG A 44 22.51 18.03 -13.22
C ARG A 44 22.18 18.67 -14.57
N THR A 45 22.34 19.99 -14.71
CA THR A 45 22.27 20.68 -16.02
C THR A 45 23.41 20.24 -16.94
N ASP A 46 24.63 20.08 -16.44
CA ASP A 46 25.78 19.66 -17.26
C ASP A 46 25.65 18.18 -17.67
N ALA A 47 25.18 17.27 -16.80
CA ALA A 47 24.94 15.87 -17.20
C ALA A 47 23.73 15.72 -18.13
N THR A 48 22.72 16.59 -18.02
CA THR A 48 21.63 16.63 -19.01
C THR A 48 22.05 17.30 -20.31
N ALA A 49 23.02 18.24 -20.27
CA ALA A 49 23.61 18.94 -21.41
C ALA A 49 24.67 18.11 -22.15
N GLU A 50 25.63 17.48 -21.48
CA GLU A 50 26.59 16.51 -22.04
C GLU A 50 25.85 15.34 -22.72
N MET A 51 24.77 14.84 -22.09
CA MET A 51 23.92 13.83 -22.74
C MET A 51 22.98 14.41 -23.82
N SER A 52 22.87 15.73 -23.95
CA SER A 52 22.17 16.37 -25.07
C SER A 52 23.11 16.65 -26.25
N GLU A 53 24.40 16.90 -26.01
CA GLU A 53 25.42 17.04 -27.05
C GLU A 53 25.62 15.72 -27.81
N ASP A 54 25.66 14.58 -27.11
CA ASP A 54 25.67 13.22 -27.70
C ASP A 54 24.45 12.92 -28.61
N LEU A 55 23.33 13.64 -28.44
CA LEU A 55 22.10 13.47 -29.21
C LEU A 55 22.04 14.36 -30.47
N PHE A 56 22.90 15.37 -30.58
CA PHE A 56 22.95 16.26 -31.75
C PHE A 56 23.96 15.80 -32.82
N GLU A 57 24.92 14.93 -32.49
CA GLU A 57 25.89 14.38 -33.46
C GLU A 57 25.41 13.10 -34.17
N GLY A 58 24.24 12.55 -33.82
CA GLY A 58 23.66 11.37 -34.45
C GLY A 58 22.23 11.61 -34.92
N GLU A 59 22.11 12.00 -36.19
CA GLU A 59 20.95 12.06 -37.11
C GLU A 59 19.51 11.81 -36.58
N LYS A 60 18.60 12.67 -37.07
CA LYS A 60 17.13 12.59 -37.00
C LYS A 60 16.60 11.15 -37.05
N GLY A 61 16.04 10.67 -35.94
CA GLY A 61 15.28 9.42 -35.87
C GLY A 61 14.05 9.59 -34.97
N GLU A 62 12.89 9.16 -35.49
CA GLU A 62 11.51 9.49 -35.09
C GLU A 62 11.02 9.02 -33.70
N ASP A 63 11.90 8.60 -32.78
CA ASP A 63 11.48 7.83 -31.59
C ASP A 63 11.60 8.58 -30.25
N ALA A 64 11.90 9.89 -30.28
CA ALA A 64 12.00 10.71 -29.07
C ALA A 64 10.63 11.23 -28.54
N GLY A 65 9.55 10.96 -29.26
CA GLY A 65 8.20 11.45 -28.96
C GLY A 65 7.26 10.45 -28.26
N ASP A 66 7.65 9.18 -28.11
CA ASP A 66 6.73 8.17 -27.59
C ASP A 66 6.76 8.09 -26.05
N ALA A 67 5.62 8.39 -25.42
CA ALA A 67 5.43 8.35 -23.97
C ALA A 67 5.49 6.93 -23.39
N SER A 68 5.48 5.90 -24.24
CA SER A 68 5.61 4.48 -23.89
C SER A 68 6.99 4.11 -23.31
N VAL A 69 8.06 4.80 -23.73
CA VAL A 69 9.47 4.49 -23.37
C VAL A 69 9.79 4.75 -21.90
N ALA A 70 8.98 5.58 -21.24
CA ALA A 70 9.13 5.99 -19.84
C ALA A 70 8.56 5.00 -18.83
N TYR A 71 7.65 4.17 -19.26
CA TYR A 71 7.00 3.15 -18.45
C TYR A 71 7.47 1.80 -18.96
N GLY A 72 7.26 0.72 -18.20
CA GLY A 72 7.42 -0.60 -18.79
C GLY A 72 6.55 -0.68 -20.04
N ASP A 73 7.21 -0.61 -21.19
CA ASP A 73 6.55 -0.72 -22.48
C ASP A 73 5.83 -2.07 -22.54
N SER A 74 4.53 -2.05 -22.87
CA SER A 74 3.72 -3.25 -23.16
C SER A 74 4.05 -3.81 -24.54
N SER A 75 5.11 -3.32 -25.20
CA SER A 75 5.61 -3.92 -26.42
C SER A 75 6.02 -5.36 -26.13
N ALA A 76 5.15 -6.25 -26.61
CA ALA A 76 5.30 -7.69 -26.67
C ALA A 76 6.46 -8.08 -27.61
N GLY A 77 7.65 -7.57 -27.32
CA GLY A 77 8.90 -7.96 -27.95
C GLY A 77 9.41 -9.24 -27.29
N ASN A 78 8.92 -10.38 -27.78
CA ASN A 78 9.50 -11.72 -27.67
C ASN A 78 10.16 -12.08 -26.32
N THR A 79 9.59 -11.65 -25.20
CA THR A 79 9.96 -12.20 -23.89
C THR A 79 9.41 -13.62 -23.83
N PRO A 80 10.23 -14.63 -23.44
CA PRO A 80 9.71 -15.98 -23.27
C PRO A 80 8.57 -15.90 -22.27
N ARG A 81 7.34 -16.19 -22.73
CA ARG A 81 6.19 -16.32 -21.82
C ARG A 81 6.55 -17.42 -20.85
N ILE A 82 6.44 -17.14 -19.55
CA ILE A 82 6.58 -18.15 -18.49
C ILE A 82 5.73 -19.35 -18.93
N SER A 83 6.41 -20.46 -19.19
CA SER A 83 5.75 -21.64 -19.70
C SER A 83 4.96 -22.29 -18.57
N ALA A 84 3.93 -23.08 -18.89
CA ALA A 84 3.27 -23.90 -17.88
C ALA A 84 4.22 -24.94 -17.23
N VAL A 85 5.44 -25.08 -17.74
CA VAL A 85 6.50 -25.97 -17.25
C VAL A 85 7.40 -25.28 -16.22
N ASP A 86 7.45 -23.94 -16.21
CA ASP A 86 8.23 -23.22 -15.22
C ASP A 86 7.63 -23.48 -13.83
N LYS A 87 8.48 -23.65 -12.82
CA LYS A 87 8.02 -23.89 -11.45
C LYS A 87 8.64 -22.83 -10.55
N LEU A 88 8.02 -21.66 -10.52
CA LEU A 88 8.56 -20.50 -9.83
C LEU A 88 8.22 -20.53 -8.34
N TYR A 89 9.22 -20.20 -7.52
CA TYR A 89 9.04 -19.86 -6.11
C TYR A 89 9.09 -18.34 -5.94
N ILE A 90 8.05 -17.75 -5.34
CA ILE A 90 7.92 -16.30 -5.17
C ILE A 90 7.81 -15.98 -3.68
N VAL A 91 8.51 -14.93 -3.24
CA VAL A 91 8.45 -14.44 -1.86
C VAL A 91 7.92 -13.01 -1.84
N LEU A 92 6.83 -12.77 -1.12
CA LEU A 92 6.27 -11.46 -0.82
C LEU A 92 6.55 -11.10 0.63
N ILE A 93 6.86 -9.84 0.92
CA ILE A 93 7.16 -9.39 2.30
C ILE A 93 6.23 -8.22 2.67
N SER A 94 5.49 -8.39 3.77
CA SER A 94 4.68 -7.33 4.38
C SER A 94 4.76 -7.41 5.91
N LEU A 95 5.49 -6.49 6.53
CA LEU A 95 5.87 -6.60 7.95
C LEU A 95 4.82 -6.09 8.95
N HIS A 96 3.97 -5.14 8.55
CA HIS A 96 3.04 -4.46 9.43
C HIS A 96 1.58 -4.83 9.11
N GLY A 97 0.68 -4.47 10.02
CA GLY A 97 -0.74 -4.80 9.93
C GLY A 97 -1.05 -6.23 10.38
N LEU A 98 -2.34 -6.52 10.44
CA LEU A 98 -2.87 -7.82 10.82
C LEU A 98 -3.14 -8.65 9.56
N VAL A 99 -2.18 -9.49 9.19
CA VAL A 99 -2.23 -10.30 7.95
C VAL A 99 -2.77 -11.70 8.24
N ARG A 100 -3.92 -12.04 7.64
CA ARG A 100 -4.56 -13.38 7.63
C ARG A 100 -5.32 -13.62 6.33
N GLY A 101 -5.60 -14.86 5.98
CA GLY A 101 -6.21 -15.26 4.71
C GLY A 101 -7.72 -15.11 4.65
N GLU A 102 -8.39 -15.22 5.80
CA GLU A 102 -9.85 -15.11 5.95
C GLU A 102 -10.23 -14.07 7.00
N ASN A 103 -11.41 -13.47 6.87
CA ASN A 103 -11.97 -12.50 7.82
C ASN A 103 -11.02 -11.32 8.11
N LEU A 104 -10.31 -10.79 7.11
CA LEU A 104 -9.39 -9.66 7.31
C LEU A 104 -10.00 -8.55 8.19
N GLU A 105 -9.30 -8.16 9.26
CA GLU A 105 -9.75 -7.11 10.18
C GLU A 105 -9.47 -5.70 9.62
N LEU A 106 -9.81 -5.51 8.33
CA LEU A 106 -9.70 -4.23 7.65
C LEU A 106 -10.50 -3.19 8.45
N GLY A 107 -9.82 -2.16 8.94
CA GLY A 107 -10.50 -1.14 9.75
C GLY A 107 -9.91 -0.98 11.13
N ARG A 108 -9.35 -2.07 11.67
CA ARG A 108 -9.05 -2.18 13.09
C ARG A 108 -8.05 -1.14 13.58
N ASP A 109 -7.02 -0.88 12.80
CA ASP A 109 -5.97 0.09 13.09
C ASP A 109 -5.47 0.79 11.82
N SER A 110 -4.50 1.69 11.98
CA SER A 110 -3.93 2.49 10.87
C SER A 110 -3.02 1.69 9.93
N ASP A 111 -2.70 0.44 10.29
CA ASP A 111 -1.77 -0.43 9.57
C ASP A 111 -2.52 -1.52 8.79
N THR A 112 -3.70 -1.91 9.25
CA THR A 112 -4.55 -2.95 8.66
C THR A 112 -5.57 -2.32 7.73
N SER A 113 -5.18 -2.13 6.47
CA SER A 113 -5.94 -1.40 5.45
C SER A 113 -5.82 -2.03 4.05
N GLY A 114 -5.96 -1.23 2.99
CA GLY A 114 -5.92 -1.69 1.59
C GLY A 114 -4.63 -2.41 1.22
N GLN A 115 -3.48 -2.05 1.80
CA GLN A 115 -2.23 -2.79 1.59
C GLN A 115 -2.37 -4.26 2.00
N VAL A 116 -2.96 -4.55 3.16
CA VAL A 116 -3.08 -5.94 3.66
C VAL A 116 -3.98 -6.76 2.73
N LYS A 117 -5.11 -6.17 2.30
CA LYS A 117 -5.99 -6.78 1.30
C LYS A 117 -5.22 -7.07 0.00
N TYR A 118 -4.53 -6.06 -0.52
CA TYR A 118 -3.73 -6.16 -1.75
C TYR A 118 -2.72 -7.30 -1.71
N VAL A 119 -1.89 -7.41 -0.66
CA VAL A 119 -0.83 -8.43 -0.64
C VAL A 119 -1.38 -9.84 -0.48
N VAL A 120 -2.49 -10.02 0.23
CA VAL A 120 -3.15 -11.32 0.37
C VAL A 120 -3.81 -11.74 -0.94
N GLU A 121 -4.52 -10.84 -1.61
CA GLU A 121 -5.13 -11.10 -2.92
C GLU A 121 -4.07 -11.34 -4.00
N LEU A 122 -2.97 -10.56 -3.99
CA LEU A 122 -1.84 -10.76 -4.87
C LEU A 122 -1.22 -12.16 -4.69
N ALA A 123 -1.02 -12.61 -3.44
CA ALA A 123 -0.49 -13.94 -3.17
C ALA A 123 -1.38 -15.05 -3.75
N LYS A 124 -2.71 -14.94 -3.55
CA LYS A 124 -3.70 -15.87 -4.12
C LYS A 124 -3.67 -15.87 -5.65
N ALA A 125 -3.68 -14.69 -6.27
CA ALA A 125 -3.67 -14.54 -7.71
C ALA A 125 -2.38 -15.11 -8.33
N LEU A 126 -1.21 -14.79 -7.78
CA LEU A 126 0.08 -15.31 -8.24
C LEU A 126 0.15 -16.84 -8.14
N SER A 127 -0.36 -17.43 -7.05
CA SER A 127 -0.39 -18.90 -6.93
C SER A 127 -1.29 -19.60 -7.95
N SER A 128 -2.26 -18.86 -8.51
CA SER A 128 -3.15 -19.36 -9.55
C SER A 128 -2.54 -19.24 -10.95
N CYS A 129 -1.42 -18.51 -11.11
CA CYS A 129 -0.77 -18.33 -12.39
C CYS A 129 -0.14 -19.64 -12.89
N PRO A 130 -0.30 -19.98 -14.19
CA PRO A 130 0.49 -21.02 -14.82
C PRO A 130 1.99 -20.71 -14.67
N GLY A 131 2.78 -21.67 -14.22
CA GLY A 131 4.21 -21.50 -14.01
C GLY A 131 4.64 -21.16 -12.58
N VAL A 132 3.70 -20.83 -11.68
CA VAL A 132 3.99 -20.57 -10.27
C VAL A 132 3.75 -21.83 -9.45
N TYR A 133 4.79 -22.28 -8.77
CA TYR A 133 4.71 -23.43 -7.87
C TYR A 133 4.25 -23.01 -6.47
N ARG A 134 4.93 -22.01 -5.90
CA ARG A 134 4.72 -21.59 -4.51
C ARG A 134 4.85 -20.08 -4.36
N VAL A 135 3.98 -19.50 -3.54
CA VAL A 135 4.06 -18.12 -3.09
C VAL A 135 4.08 -18.07 -1.56
N ASP A 136 5.12 -17.49 -0.98
CA ASP A 136 5.19 -17.23 0.47
C ASP A 136 4.98 -15.74 0.74
N LEU A 137 3.94 -15.38 1.49
CA LEU A 137 3.73 -14.05 2.05
C LEU A 137 4.30 -14.01 3.48
N LEU A 138 5.50 -13.47 3.62
CA LEU A 138 6.20 -13.33 4.89
C LEU A 138 5.71 -12.10 5.65
N THR A 139 5.32 -12.32 6.90
CA THR A 139 4.81 -11.27 7.80
C THR A 139 5.23 -11.51 9.25
N ARG A 140 4.79 -10.66 10.17
CA ARG A 140 5.11 -10.73 11.60
C ARG A 140 4.20 -11.73 12.33
N GLN A 141 4.78 -12.54 13.21
CA GLN A 141 4.02 -13.35 14.17
C GLN A 141 3.58 -12.50 15.37
N ILE A 142 2.29 -12.57 15.74
CA ILE A 142 1.70 -11.78 16.82
C ILE A 142 0.98 -12.72 17.80
N LEU A 143 1.46 -12.80 19.04
CA LEU A 143 0.92 -13.65 20.13
C LEU A 143 0.23 -12.80 21.21
N ALA A 144 -0.15 -11.57 20.89
CA ALA A 144 -0.74 -10.65 21.84
C ALA A 144 -2.16 -11.11 22.24
N PRO A 145 -2.52 -11.11 23.55
CA PRO A 145 -3.75 -11.72 24.05
C PRO A 145 -5.06 -11.05 23.57
N ASN A 146 -4.98 -9.81 23.09
CA ASN A 146 -6.14 -9.04 22.60
C ASN A 146 -6.41 -9.24 21.09
N TYR A 147 -5.69 -10.16 20.45
CA TYR A 147 -5.78 -10.44 19.02
C TYR A 147 -6.12 -11.92 18.80
N ASP A 148 -6.65 -12.22 17.62
CA ASP A 148 -6.99 -13.58 17.23
C ASP A 148 -5.75 -14.50 17.27
N ARG A 149 -5.93 -15.73 17.75
CA ARG A 149 -4.84 -16.72 17.83
C ARG A 149 -4.26 -17.05 16.46
N GLY A 150 -5.04 -16.89 15.39
CA GLY A 150 -4.58 -17.10 14.01
C GLY A 150 -3.36 -16.25 13.63
N TYR A 151 -3.18 -15.05 14.20
CA TYR A 151 -1.97 -14.25 13.96
C TYR A 151 -0.71 -14.82 14.62
N GLY A 152 -0.90 -15.77 15.54
CA GLY A 152 0.15 -16.53 16.20
C GLY A 152 0.57 -17.77 15.42
N GLU A 153 -0.28 -18.28 14.52
CA GLU A 153 0.00 -19.51 13.78
C GLU A 153 1.17 -19.29 12.78
N PRO A 154 2.26 -20.07 12.85
CA PRO A 154 3.46 -19.85 12.03
C PRO A 154 3.21 -19.89 10.53
N SER A 155 2.22 -20.68 10.10
CA SER A 155 1.87 -20.85 8.69
C SER A 155 0.36 -20.95 8.52
N GLU A 156 -0.16 -20.35 7.46
CA GLU A 156 -1.57 -20.42 7.06
C GLU A 156 -1.62 -20.62 5.54
N THR A 157 -2.38 -21.61 5.07
CA THR A 157 -2.57 -21.83 3.63
C THR A 157 -3.65 -20.90 3.10
N LEU A 158 -3.36 -20.17 2.03
CA LEU A 158 -4.34 -19.35 1.34
C LEU A 158 -5.11 -20.19 0.31
N VAL A 159 -6.44 -20.20 0.43
CA VAL A 159 -7.30 -20.87 -0.55
C VAL A 159 -7.24 -20.10 -1.88
N PRO A 160 -6.95 -20.77 -3.01
CA PRO A 160 -6.95 -20.15 -4.33
C PRO A 160 -8.33 -19.63 -4.74
N THR A 161 -8.34 -18.59 -5.57
CA THR A 161 -9.55 -17.91 -6.08
C THR A 161 -10.30 -18.71 -7.13
N SER A 162 -9.68 -19.72 -7.74
CA SER A 162 -10.31 -20.59 -8.74
C SER A 162 -10.25 -22.05 -8.31
N PHE A 163 -11.42 -22.70 -8.23
CA PHE A 163 -11.57 -24.12 -7.91
C PHE A 163 -11.12 -25.07 -9.03
N LYS A 164 -10.62 -24.55 -10.16
CA LYS A 164 -10.13 -25.38 -11.25
C LYS A 164 -8.68 -25.79 -11.00
N ASN A 165 -8.56 -27.03 -10.49
CA ASN A 165 -7.45 -27.98 -10.66
C ASN A 165 -6.36 -28.07 -9.57
N LEU A 166 -6.55 -29.12 -8.75
CA LEU A 166 -5.58 -30.20 -8.46
C LEU A 166 -4.36 -29.86 -7.58
N LYS A 167 -4.59 -29.74 -6.27
CA LYS A 167 -3.54 -29.98 -5.23
C LYS A 167 -2.81 -31.32 -5.43
N GLN A 168 -3.44 -32.28 -6.11
CA GLN A 168 -2.92 -33.63 -6.28
C GLN A 168 -1.93 -33.79 -7.46
N GLU A 169 -1.84 -32.81 -8.38
CA GLU A 169 -0.92 -32.88 -9.53
C GLU A 169 0.32 -31.98 -9.40
N ARG A 170 0.30 -30.93 -8.55
CA ARG A 170 1.40 -29.96 -8.47
C ARG A 170 2.46 -30.30 -7.43
N GLY A 171 2.12 -30.82 -6.25
CA GLY A 171 3.04 -31.12 -5.15
C GLY A 171 2.51 -30.59 -3.80
N GLU A 172 2.93 -31.19 -2.69
CA GLU A 172 2.37 -30.92 -1.35
C GLU A 172 2.60 -29.48 -0.86
N ASN A 173 3.71 -28.87 -1.29
CA ASN A 173 4.08 -27.50 -0.93
C ASN A 173 3.67 -26.44 -1.97
N SER A 174 2.81 -26.79 -2.92
CA SER A 174 2.31 -25.88 -3.95
C SER A 174 1.16 -24.98 -3.45
N GLY A 175 1.08 -23.78 -3.99
CA GLY A 175 0.04 -22.79 -3.64
C GLY A 175 0.59 -21.56 -2.90
N ALA A 176 -0.30 -20.81 -2.25
CA ALA A 176 0.04 -19.61 -1.50
C ALA A 176 -0.04 -19.84 0.01
N TYR A 177 0.94 -19.31 0.75
CA TYR A 177 1.04 -19.44 2.19
C TYR A 177 1.33 -18.10 2.83
N ILE A 178 0.69 -17.79 3.96
CA ILE A 178 1.16 -16.75 4.88
C ILE A 178 2.14 -17.42 5.84
N THR A 179 3.37 -16.92 5.92
CA THR A 179 4.37 -17.39 6.88
C THR A 179 4.70 -16.27 7.85
N ARG A 180 4.50 -16.54 9.14
CA ARG A 180 4.65 -15.56 10.20
C ARG A 180 5.99 -15.75 10.90
N ILE A 181 6.92 -14.84 10.62
CA ILE A 181 8.25 -14.83 11.21
C ILE A 181 8.18 -14.14 12.59
N PRO A 182 8.66 -14.79 13.66
CA PRO A 182 8.78 -14.15 14.97
C PRO A 182 9.87 -13.09 14.95
N PHE A 183 9.51 -11.84 15.27
CA PHE A 183 10.49 -10.78 15.55
C PHE A 183 9.91 -9.67 16.43
N GLY A 184 10.77 -9.07 17.25
CA GLY A 184 10.39 -8.14 18.29
C GLY A 184 9.46 -8.75 19.37
N PRO A 185 8.88 -7.92 20.25
CA PRO A 185 8.02 -8.40 21.35
C PRO A 185 6.78 -9.15 20.86
N LYS A 186 6.72 -10.46 21.09
CA LYS A 186 5.63 -11.33 20.60
C LYS A 186 4.29 -11.10 21.29
N ASP A 187 4.32 -10.65 22.54
CA ASP A 187 3.16 -10.40 23.40
C ASP A 187 2.43 -9.09 23.06
N LYS A 188 2.92 -8.32 22.08
CA LYS A 188 2.39 -7.00 21.74
C LYS A 188 2.30 -6.75 20.23
N TYR A 189 1.23 -6.07 19.84
CA TYR A 189 1.14 -5.46 18.52
C TYR A 189 2.08 -4.26 18.43
N LEU A 190 2.77 -4.12 17.30
CA LEU A 190 3.66 -3.00 17.02
C LEU A 190 3.14 -2.26 15.80
N ALA A 191 2.93 -0.96 15.95
CA ALA A 191 2.62 -0.10 14.81
C ALA A 191 3.82 -0.02 13.85
N LYS A 192 3.56 0.20 12.56
CA LYS A 192 4.61 0.25 11.51
C LYS A 192 5.76 1.21 11.82
N GLU A 193 5.51 2.31 12.54
CA GLU A 193 6.52 3.28 12.95
C GLU A 193 7.52 2.72 13.99
N HIS A 194 7.18 1.62 14.67
CA HIS A 194 7.97 1.00 15.74
C HIS A 194 8.66 -0.30 15.32
N LEU A 195 8.48 -0.75 14.07
CA LEU A 195 9.08 -2.00 13.58
C LEU A 195 10.57 -1.85 13.22
N TRP A 196 11.04 -0.63 12.95
CA TRP A 196 12.39 -0.37 12.42
C TRP A 196 13.54 -1.05 13.18
N PRO A 197 13.56 -1.09 14.54
CA PRO A 197 14.65 -1.74 15.28
C PRO A 197 14.73 -3.25 15.07
N TYR A 198 13.66 -3.89 14.62
CA TYR A 198 13.53 -5.34 14.52
C TYR A 198 13.55 -5.87 13.09
N VAL A 199 13.77 -5.00 12.09
CA VAL A 199 13.78 -5.40 10.67
C VAL A 199 14.91 -6.41 10.39
N GLN A 200 16.08 -6.27 11.03
CA GLN A 200 17.18 -7.23 10.85
C GLN A 200 16.86 -8.60 11.46
N GLU A 201 16.22 -8.63 12.64
CA GLU A 201 15.76 -9.88 13.26
C GLU A 201 14.75 -10.61 12.34
N PHE A 202 13.84 -9.85 11.68
CA PHE A 202 12.98 -10.42 10.65
C PHE A 202 13.77 -11.00 9.48
N VAL A 203 14.80 -10.29 8.98
CA VAL A 203 15.63 -10.75 7.86
C VAL A 203 16.31 -12.08 8.18
N ASP A 204 16.85 -12.25 9.38
CA ASP A 204 17.49 -13.51 9.79
C ASP A 204 16.50 -14.69 9.78
N GLY A 205 15.30 -14.47 10.32
CA GLY A 205 14.24 -15.47 10.33
C GLY A 205 13.69 -15.77 8.92
N ALA A 206 13.53 -14.74 8.09
CA ALA A 206 13.07 -14.87 6.72
C ALA A 206 14.09 -15.61 5.84
N LEU A 207 15.39 -15.31 5.96
CA LEU A 207 16.45 -16.04 5.28
C LEU A 207 16.45 -17.52 5.66
N SER A 208 16.32 -17.82 6.95
CA SER A 208 16.25 -19.20 7.44
C SER A 208 15.07 -19.96 6.81
N HIS A 209 13.89 -19.33 6.76
CA HIS A 209 12.70 -19.89 6.10
C HIS A 209 12.92 -20.11 4.60
N ILE A 210 13.40 -19.10 3.88
CA ILE A 210 13.60 -19.17 2.42
C ILE A 210 14.63 -20.25 2.06
N VAL A 211 15.75 -20.35 2.78
CA VAL A 211 16.77 -21.38 2.56
C VAL A 211 16.19 -22.78 2.82
N HIS A 212 15.38 -22.92 3.88
CA HIS A 212 14.73 -24.19 4.19
C HIS A 212 13.74 -24.61 3.10
N MET A 213 12.85 -23.70 2.70
CA MET A 213 11.88 -23.97 1.63
C MET A 213 12.55 -24.22 0.28
N SER A 214 13.62 -23.50 -0.04
CA SER A 214 14.36 -23.70 -1.29
C SER A 214 14.89 -25.14 -1.42
N LYS A 215 15.32 -25.75 -0.30
CA LYS A 215 15.75 -27.15 -0.28
C LYS A 215 14.58 -28.11 -0.45
N ILE A 216 13.50 -27.92 0.31
CA ILE A 216 12.29 -28.77 0.23
C ILE A 216 11.72 -28.77 -1.19
N ILE A 217 11.51 -27.57 -1.75
CA ILE A 217 10.99 -27.42 -3.12
C ILE A 217 11.96 -28.05 -4.13
N GLY A 218 13.27 -27.88 -3.91
CA GLY A 218 14.32 -28.50 -4.72
C GLY A 218 14.26 -30.03 -4.74
N GLU A 219 14.00 -30.66 -3.59
CA GLU A 219 13.82 -32.11 -3.46
C GLU A 219 12.55 -32.61 -4.14
N GLU A 220 11.44 -31.86 -4.04
CA GLU A 220 10.16 -32.23 -4.63
C GLU A 220 10.11 -32.08 -6.16
N ILE A 221 10.61 -30.95 -6.67
CA ILE A 221 10.41 -30.56 -8.07
C ILE A 221 11.67 -30.08 -8.80
N GLY A 222 12.77 -29.83 -8.09
CA GLY A 222 14.04 -29.28 -8.62
C GLY A 222 15.14 -30.31 -8.86
N CYS A 223 14.80 -31.60 -8.98
CA CYS A 223 15.77 -32.69 -9.18
C CYS A 223 16.87 -32.72 -8.11
N GLY A 224 16.53 -32.42 -6.85
CA GLY A 224 17.46 -32.42 -5.71
C GLY A 224 18.35 -31.18 -5.59
N HIS A 225 18.20 -30.18 -6.46
CA HIS A 225 18.91 -28.91 -6.36
C HIS A 225 18.05 -27.85 -5.66
N PRO A 226 18.60 -27.04 -4.74
CA PRO A 226 17.84 -25.98 -4.09
C PRO A 226 17.21 -25.03 -5.13
N MET A 227 15.90 -24.83 -5.01
CA MET A 227 15.14 -23.91 -5.84
C MET A 227 15.00 -22.57 -5.14
N TRP A 228 15.89 -21.62 -5.46
CA TRP A 228 15.83 -20.26 -4.92
C TRP A 228 14.59 -19.51 -5.42
N PRO A 229 14.11 -18.50 -4.67
CA PRO A 229 13.04 -17.65 -5.16
C PRO A 229 13.44 -16.98 -6.48
N ALA A 230 12.52 -16.94 -7.43
CA ALA A 230 12.69 -16.17 -8.66
C ALA A 230 12.69 -14.67 -8.40
N VAL A 231 11.96 -14.24 -7.37
CA VAL A 231 11.82 -12.84 -6.98
C VAL A 231 11.48 -12.68 -5.51
N ILE A 232 11.99 -11.61 -4.90
CA ILE A 232 11.59 -11.12 -3.58
C ILE A 232 10.88 -9.78 -3.76
N HIS A 233 9.61 -9.71 -3.37
CA HIS A 233 8.76 -8.54 -3.54
C HIS A 233 8.50 -7.86 -2.18
N GLY A 234 9.09 -6.68 -1.97
CA GLY A 234 8.84 -5.86 -0.79
C GLY A 234 7.59 -4.98 -0.94
N HIS A 235 6.72 -5.00 0.07
CA HIS A 235 5.53 -4.13 0.13
C HIS A 235 5.60 -3.16 1.31
N TYR A 236 5.68 -1.86 0.99
CA TYR A 236 5.92 -0.75 1.93
C TYR A 236 7.38 -0.61 2.39
N ALA A 237 7.74 0.58 2.86
CA ALA A 237 9.13 0.98 3.17
C ALA A 237 9.90 0.00 4.07
N SER A 238 9.29 -0.47 5.16
CA SER A 238 9.99 -1.38 6.09
C SER A 238 10.25 -2.76 5.48
N ALA A 239 9.31 -3.27 4.68
CA ALA A 239 9.51 -4.50 3.92
C ALA A 239 10.49 -4.32 2.76
N GLY A 240 10.56 -3.13 2.17
CA GLY A 240 11.55 -2.78 1.15
C GLY A 240 12.99 -2.92 1.66
N VAL A 241 13.27 -2.44 2.87
CA VAL A 241 14.58 -2.65 3.52
C VAL A 241 14.87 -4.14 3.72
N ALA A 242 13.88 -4.90 4.22
CA ALA A 242 14.05 -6.34 4.41
C ALA A 242 14.30 -7.06 3.07
N ALA A 243 13.51 -6.74 2.05
CA ALA A 243 13.65 -7.29 0.70
C ALA A 243 15.02 -6.99 0.10
N ALA A 244 15.53 -5.76 0.25
CA ALA A 244 16.86 -5.37 -0.23
C ALA A 244 17.97 -6.19 0.43
N LEU A 245 17.89 -6.39 1.75
CA LEU A 245 18.87 -7.18 2.49
C LEU A 245 18.82 -8.67 2.10
N ILE A 246 17.63 -9.24 1.96
CA ILE A 246 17.46 -10.66 1.59
C ILE A 246 17.86 -10.89 0.13
N SER A 247 17.44 -10.01 -0.78
CA SER A 247 17.82 -10.04 -2.20
C SER A 247 19.33 -9.97 -2.38
N GLY A 248 20.00 -9.03 -1.70
CA GLY A 248 21.46 -8.92 -1.74
C GLY A 248 22.17 -10.13 -1.15
N ALA A 249 21.64 -10.73 -0.08
CA ALA A 249 22.24 -11.92 0.55
C ALA A 249 22.08 -13.19 -0.30
N LEU A 250 20.95 -13.35 -1.00
CA LEU A 250 20.67 -14.52 -1.84
C LEU A 250 21.05 -14.33 -3.31
N ASN A 251 21.42 -13.11 -3.71
CA ASN A 251 21.63 -12.71 -5.11
C ASN A 251 20.40 -13.03 -5.99
N VAL A 252 19.22 -12.67 -5.49
CA VAL A 252 17.90 -12.87 -6.14
C VAL A 252 17.31 -11.51 -6.51
N HIS A 253 16.58 -11.43 -7.63
CA HIS A 253 15.96 -10.20 -8.10
C HIS A 253 14.96 -9.61 -7.08
N MET A 254 15.02 -8.29 -6.88
CA MET A 254 14.10 -7.55 -6.00
C MET A 254 13.06 -6.78 -6.81
N VAL A 255 11.81 -6.89 -6.38
CA VAL A 255 10.69 -6.04 -6.82
C VAL A 255 10.17 -5.25 -5.64
N PHE A 256 9.71 -4.02 -5.87
CA PHE A 256 9.20 -3.17 -4.82
C PHE A 256 7.89 -2.47 -5.17
N THR A 257 6.99 -2.39 -4.20
CA THR A 257 5.76 -1.59 -4.26
C THR A 257 5.66 -0.72 -3.02
N GLY A 258 5.63 0.60 -3.23
CA GLY A 258 5.63 1.58 -2.15
C GLY A 258 4.33 1.63 -1.35
N HIS A 259 3.19 1.42 -2.03
CA HIS A 259 1.80 1.58 -1.52
C HIS A 259 1.42 2.99 -1.10
N PHE A 260 2.23 3.60 -0.25
CA PHE A 260 2.13 4.99 0.18
C PHE A 260 3.55 5.50 0.31
N LEU A 261 3.85 6.73 -0.12
CA LEU A 261 5.23 7.24 -0.13
C LEU A 261 5.47 8.23 1.01
N GLY A 262 6.64 8.14 1.64
CA GLY A 262 7.04 8.98 2.76
C GLY A 262 7.19 10.46 2.41
N LYS A 263 7.74 10.80 1.23
CA LYS A 263 7.92 12.22 0.81
C LYS A 263 6.58 12.90 0.58
N ASP A 264 5.69 12.23 -0.13
CA ASP A 264 4.33 12.71 -0.39
C ASP A 264 3.52 12.88 0.92
N LYS A 265 3.61 11.91 1.84
CA LYS A 265 3.05 12.06 3.20
C LYS A 265 3.58 13.28 3.92
N LEU A 266 4.89 13.52 3.86
CA LEU A 266 5.54 14.65 4.51
C LEU A 266 5.05 15.98 3.95
N GLU A 267 4.98 16.10 2.63
CA GLU A 267 4.46 17.31 1.98
C GLU A 267 3.00 17.58 2.37
N GLY A 268 2.15 16.54 2.36
CA GLY A 268 0.75 16.65 2.77
C GLY A 268 0.60 17.13 4.22
N LEU A 269 1.36 16.56 5.15
CA LEU A 269 1.32 16.96 6.56
C LEU A 269 1.85 18.39 6.80
N LEU A 270 2.90 18.80 6.07
CA LEU A 270 3.44 20.15 6.15
C LEU A 270 2.46 21.18 5.59
N LYS A 271 1.79 20.89 4.47
CA LYS A 271 0.76 21.76 3.88
C LYS A 271 -0.43 22.00 4.82
N GLN A 272 -0.77 21.02 5.67
CA GLN A 272 -1.81 21.21 6.69
C GLN A 272 -1.41 22.21 7.78
N GLY A 273 -0.12 22.50 7.96
CA GLY A 273 0.38 23.50 8.91
C GLY A 273 0.13 23.18 10.40
N ARG A 274 -0.35 21.98 10.73
CA ARG A 274 -0.70 21.59 12.11
C ARG A 274 0.48 21.12 12.95
N GLN A 275 1.54 20.64 12.30
CA GLN A 275 2.70 20.05 12.95
C GLN A 275 3.97 20.52 12.26
N THR A 276 5.03 20.72 13.03
CA THR A 276 6.38 20.97 12.53
C THR A 276 6.98 19.72 11.92
N ARG A 277 8.01 19.88 11.08
CA ARG A 277 8.72 18.77 10.45
C ARG A 277 9.31 17.81 11.49
N GLU A 278 9.80 18.34 12.59
CA GLU A 278 10.39 17.60 13.71
C GLU A 278 9.34 16.74 14.43
N GLU A 279 8.16 17.30 14.70
CA GLU A 279 7.03 16.57 15.31
C GLU A 279 6.54 15.45 14.38
N ILE A 280 6.37 15.74 13.09
CA ILE A 280 6.01 14.74 12.07
C ILE A 280 7.02 13.60 12.07
N ASN A 281 8.33 13.92 12.09
CA ASN A 281 9.37 12.90 12.13
C ASN A 281 9.38 12.11 13.43
N MET A 282 9.12 12.74 14.58
CA MET A 282 9.05 12.06 15.86
C MET A 282 7.91 11.03 15.89
N THR A 283 6.72 11.41 15.39
CA THR A 283 5.52 10.57 15.36
C THR A 283 5.61 9.48 14.30
N TYR A 284 5.92 9.83 13.05
CA TYR A 284 5.81 8.90 11.92
C TYR A 284 7.13 8.26 11.50
N LYS A 285 8.25 8.63 12.13
CA LYS A 285 9.61 8.25 11.72
C LYS A 285 9.84 8.54 10.23
N ILE A 286 9.31 9.67 9.75
CA ILE A 286 9.16 9.95 8.33
C ILE A 286 10.50 10.00 7.58
N MET A 287 11.56 10.51 8.23
CA MET A 287 12.88 10.57 7.61
C MET A 287 13.47 9.16 7.44
N ARG A 288 13.32 8.30 8.45
CA ARG A 288 13.75 6.89 8.38
C ARG A 288 13.00 6.14 7.28
N ARG A 289 11.71 6.43 7.13
CA ARG A 289 10.88 5.86 6.06
C ARG A 289 11.35 6.30 4.67
N ILE A 290 11.60 7.60 4.48
CA ILE A 290 12.09 8.13 3.20
C ILE A 290 13.44 7.49 2.84
N GLU A 291 14.37 7.38 3.80
CA GLU A 291 15.65 6.69 3.58
C GLU A 291 15.47 5.21 3.20
N ALA A 292 14.51 4.53 3.82
CA ALA A 292 14.17 3.14 3.50
C ALA A 292 13.61 3.00 2.06
N GLU A 293 12.78 3.95 1.64
CA GLU A 293 12.24 3.99 0.26
C GLU A 293 13.34 4.30 -0.77
N GLU A 294 14.26 5.24 -0.49
CA GLU A 294 15.43 5.51 -1.34
C GLU A 294 16.34 4.26 -1.47
N LEU A 295 16.60 3.55 -0.37
CA LEU A 295 17.35 2.29 -0.41
C LEU A 295 16.63 1.22 -1.24
N SER A 296 15.31 1.14 -1.10
CA SER A 296 14.50 0.17 -1.83
C SER A 296 14.49 0.47 -3.33
N LEU A 297 14.46 1.76 -3.73
CA LEU A 297 14.60 2.17 -5.13
C LEU A 297 15.93 1.72 -5.72
N ASP A 298 17.02 1.93 -4.99
CA ASP A 298 18.38 1.58 -5.44
C ASP A 298 18.57 0.07 -5.61
N ALA A 299 18.00 -0.74 -4.70
CA ALA A 299 18.11 -2.19 -4.73
C ALA A 299 17.13 -2.89 -5.69
N SER A 300 16.06 -2.22 -6.11
CA SER A 300 15.01 -2.85 -6.92
C SER A 300 15.39 -2.91 -8.39
N GLU A 301 15.03 -4.01 -9.05
CA GLU A 301 15.07 -4.07 -10.51
C GLU A 301 13.83 -3.48 -11.15
N ILE A 302 12.68 -3.72 -10.50
CA ILE A 302 11.38 -3.25 -10.91
C ILE A 302 10.68 -2.62 -9.71
N VAL A 303 10.10 -1.46 -9.95
CA VAL A 303 9.19 -0.80 -9.00
C VAL A 303 7.81 -0.79 -9.64
N ILE A 304 6.85 -1.40 -8.96
CA ILE A 304 5.46 -1.46 -9.40
C ILE A 304 4.70 -0.32 -8.75
N ALA A 305 4.12 0.53 -9.58
CA ALA A 305 3.23 1.61 -9.21
C ALA A 305 1.80 1.30 -9.68
N SER A 306 0.81 1.86 -8.98
CA SER A 306 -0.60 1.67 -9.33
C SER A 306 -1.04 2.60 -10.47
N THR A 307 -0.42 3.77 -10.58
CA THR A 307 -0.79 4.80 -11.56
C THR A 307 0.44 5.48 -12.17
N ARG A 308 0.25 6.14 -13.33
CA ARG A 308 1.28 7.01 -13.91
C ARG A 308 1.61 8.19 -12.99
N GLN A 309 0.58 8.76 -12.36
CA GLN A 309 0.72 9.89 -11.43
C GLN A 309 1.66 9.55 -10.26
N GLU A 310 1.55 8.35 -9.69
CA GLU A 310 2.45 7.88 -8.63
C GLU A 310 3.93 7.96 -9.08
N ILE A 311 4.23 7.60 -10.32
CA ILE A 311 5.59 7.64 -10.86
C ILE A 311 6.05 9.09 -11.12
N GLU A 312 5.24 9.88 -11.83
CA GLU A 312 5.65 11.21 -12.29
C GLU A 312 5.66 12.26 -11.18
N GLU A 313 4.73 12.18 -10.23
CA GLU A 313 4.55 13.21 -9.22
C GLU A 313 5.11 12.80 -7.85
N GLN A 314 5.05 11.51 -7.49
CA GLN A 314 5.45 11.07 -6.14
C GLN A 314 6.84 10.44 -6.13
N TRP A 315 7.10 9.44 -6.98
CA TRP A 315 8.44 8.83 -7.07
C TRP A 315 9.49 9.80 -7.58
N ASN A 316 9.12 10.75 -8.46
CA ASN A 316 10.02 11.79 -8.96
C ASN A 316 10.46 12.80 -7.86
N LEU A 317 9.89 12.73 -6.66
CA LEU A 317 10.38 13.49 -5.49
C LEU A 317 11.63 12.84 -4.87
N TYR A 318 11.93 11.58 -5.19
CA TYR A 318 13.04 10.80 -4.62
C TYR A 318 14.36 11.14 -5.30
N ASP A 319 15.46 11.16 -4.56
CA ASP A 319 16.77 11.50 -5.12
C ASP A 319 17.31 10.35 -5.99
N GLY A 320 16.94 9.10 -5.68
CA GLY A 320 17.32 7.89 -6.43
C GLY A 320 16.52 7.66 -7.72
N PHE A 321 15.53 8.49 -8.03
CA PHE A 321 14.74 8.32 -9.25
C PHE A 321 14.37 9.65 -9.88
N GLU A 322 14.60 9.77 -11.18
CA GLU A 322 14.19 10.91 -11.97
C GLU A 322 13.66 10.42 -13.33
N VAL A 323 12.44 10.84 -13.68
CA VAL A 323 11.73 10.33 -14.87
C VAL A 323 12.53 10.54 -16.16
N MET A 324 13.08 11.73 -16.37
CA MET A 324 13.80 12.06 -17.60
C MET A 324 15.14 11.34 -17.69
N LEU A 325 15.86 11.22 -16.58
CA LEU A 325 17.11 10.46 -16.54
C LEU A 325 16.86 8.96 -16.77
N ALA A 326 15.84 8.39 -16.14
CA ALA A 326 15.45 6.99 -16.35
C ALA A 326 15.07 6.70 -17.82
N ARG A 327 14.44 7.65 -18.52
CA ARG A 327 14.15 7.55 -19.97
C ARG A 327 15.44 7.53 -20.79
N LYS A 328 16.35 8.48 -20.54
CA LYS A 328 17.65 8.58 -21.24
C LYS A 328 18.51 7.32 -21.04
N LEU A 329 18.60 6.83 -19.81
CA LEU A 329 19.34 5.61 -19.50
C LEU A 329 18.77 4.40 -20.25
N ARG A 330 17.44 4.22 -20.27
CA ARG A 330 16.81 3.13 -21.02
C ARG A 330 17.05 3.23 -22.52
N ALA A 331 16.97 4.42 -23.10
CA ALA A 331 17.28 4.62 -24.52
C ALA A 331 18.74 4.26 -24.85
N ARG A 332 19.69 4.62 -23.98
CA ARG A 332 21.11 4.22 -24.13
C ARG A 332 21.30 2.70 -24.02
N VAL A 333 20.68 2.05 -23.02
CA VAL A 333 20.74 0.58 -22.85
C VAL A 333 20.19 -0.13 -24.09
N LYS A 334 19.03 0.29 -24.62
CA LYS A 334 18.44 -0.28 -25.85
C LYS A 334 19.38 -0.17 -27.06
N ARG A 335 20.23 0.86 -27.10
CA ARG A 335 21.22 1.10 -28.16
C ARG A 335 22.58 0.44 -27.89
N GLY A 336 22.72 -0.33 -26.81
CA GLY A 336 23.99 -0.93 -26.40
C GLY A 336 25.04 0.08 -25.93
N ALA A 337 24.63 1.32 -25.64
CA ALA A 337 25.54 2.38 -25.20
C ALA A 337 25.85 2.26 -23.70
N ASN A 338 27.08 2.62 -23.33
CA ASN A 338 27.50 2.65 -21.93
C ASN A 338 26.67 3.68 -21.13
N CYS A 339 26.23 3.28 -19.94
CA CYS A 339 25.48 4.11 -19.00
C CYS A 339 26.35 4.62 -17.83
N TYR A 340 27.68 4.49 -17.93
CA TYR A 340 28.67 4.95 -16.95
C TYR A 340 28.40 4.44 -15.53
N GLY A 341 27.92 3.21 -15.41
CA GLY A 341 27.55 2.60 -14.13
C GLY A 341 26.30 3.20 -13.48
N ARG A 342 25.57 4.09 -14.16
CA ARG A 342 24.29 4.62 -13.65
C ARG A 342 23.18 3.62 -13.94
N TYR A 343 22.40 3.35 -12.91
CA TYR A 343 21.25 2.47 -12.95
C TYR A 343 20.05 3.17 -12.29
N MET A 344 18.85 2.88 -12.80
CA MET A 344 17.59 3.26 -12.17
C MET A 344 16.62 2.09 -12.35
N PRO A 345 15.77 1.81 -11.34
CA PRO A 345 14.79 0.74 -11.44
C PRO A 345 13.82 0.98 -12.58
N ARG A 346 13.32 -0.12 -13.18
CA ARG A 346 12.25 -0.05 -14.16
C ARG A 346 10.92 0.21 -13.46
N MET A 347 10.33 1.37 -13.70
CA MET A 347 8.98 1.68 -13.22
C MET A 347 7.92 1.02 -14.12
N VAL A 348 7.04 0.21 -13.54
CA VAL A 348 5.96 -0.49 -14.25
C VAL A 348 4.62 -0.14 -13.60
N ILE A 349 3.64 0.21 -14.42
CA ILE A 349 2.27 0.50 -13.94
C ILE A 349 1.49 -0.80 -13.99
N ILE A 350 1.12 -1.33 -12.83
CA ILE A 350 0.24 -2.50 -12.71
C ILE A 350 -0.88 -2.11 -11.75
N PRO A 351 -2.01 -1.59 -12.27
CA PRO A 351 -3.12 -1.18 -11.44
C PRO A 351 -3.70 -2.41 -10.70
N PRO A 352 -3.94 -2.32 -9.37
CA PRO A 352 -4.67 -3.36 -8.66
C PRO A 352 -6.08 -3.58 -9.25
N GLY A 353 -6.53 -4.84 -9.23
CA GLY A 353 -7.94 -5.18 -9.43
C GLY A 353 -8.67 -5.41 -8.11
N VAL A 354 -9.96 -5.71 -8.18
CA VAL A 354 -10.77 -6.21 -7.06
C VAL A 354 -11.32 -7.59 -7.40
N GLU A 355 -11.47 -8.46 -6.40
CA GLU A 355 -11.96 -9.83 -6.62
C GLU A 355 -13.45 -9.84 -7.00
N PHE A 356 -13.75 -10.33 -8.20
CA PHE A 356 -15.09 -10.25 -8.82
C PHE A 356 -16.00 -11.45 -8.52
N GLY A 357 -15.52 -12.47 -7.80
CA GLY A 357 -16.18 -13.77 -7.68
C GLY A 357 -17.60 -13.74 -7.09
N HIS A 358 -17.97 -12.68 -6.38
CA HIS A 358 -19.34 -12.43 -5.90
C HIS A 358 -20.05 -11.29 -6.64
N MET A 359 -19.36 -10.55 -7.51
CA MET A 359 -19.91 -9.39 -8.21
C MET A 359 -20.63 -9.77 -9.51
N ILE A 360 -20.14 -10.78 -10.25
CA ILE A 360 -20.62 -11.09 -11.61
C ILE A 360 -21.75 -12.13 -11.63
N HIS A 361 -21.85 -12.98 -10.60
CA HIS A 361 -22.78 -14.12 -10.61
C HIS A 361 -24.29 -13.77 -10.63
N GLU A 362 -24.66 -12.51 -10.37
CA GLU A 362 -26.06 -12.07 -10.40
C GLU A 362 -26.42 -11.22 -11.63
N PHE A 363 -25.45 -10.72 -12.40
CA PHE A 363 -25.70 -9.86 -13.57
C PHE A 363 -25.80 -10.64 -14.90
N ASP A 364 -25.14 -11.80 -15.02
CA ASP A 364 -25.16 -12.61 -16.27
C ASP A 364 -26.44 -13.44 -16.46
N MET A 365 -27.49 -13.24 -15.64
CA MET A 365 -28.80 -13.91 -15.79
C MET A 365 -29.85 -13.02 -16.46
N GLU A 366 -29.46 -12.03 -17.28
CA GLU A 366 -30.40 -11.31 -18.18
C GLU A 366 -30.55 -11.97 -19.56
N GLY A 367 -30.21 -13.25 -19.67
CA GLY A 367 -30.18 -13.99 -20.93
C GLY A 367 -30.95 -15.31 -20.94
N GLU A 368 -32.06 -15.45 -20.22
CA GLU A 368 -33.06 -16.50 -20.47
C GLU A 368 -34.39 -16.15 -19.73
N GLU A 369 -35.34 -15.58 -20.49
CA GLU A 369 -36.74 -15.48 -20.09
C GLU A 369 -37.31 -16.90 -19.92
N ASP A 370 -37.32 -17.42 -18.69
CA ASP A 370 -38.35 -18.32 -18.13
C ASP A 370 -37.83 -19.03 -16.87
N SER A 371 -37.82 -18.33 -15.74
CA SER A 371 -38.13 -18.95 -14.45
C SER A 371 -38.45 -17.88 -13.41
N HIS A 372 -39.59 -18.03 -12.74
CA HIS A 372 -39.97 -17.22 -11.59
C HIS A 372 -38.98 -17.47 -10.43
N SER A 373 -37.89 -16.71 -10.40
CA SER A 373 -37.08 -16.53 -9.20
C SER A 373 -37.90 -15.71 -8.19
N PRO A 374 -38.04 -16.16 -6.93
CA PRO A 374 -38.73 -15.36 -5.92
C PRO A 374 -37.97 -14.04 -5.77
N ALA A 375 -38.71 -12.92 -5.76
CA ALA A 375 -38.15 -11.59 -5.58
C ALA A 375 -37.11 -11.62 -4.46
N SER A 376 -35.83 -11.39 -4.79
CA SER A 376 -34.76 -11.42 -3.79
C SER A 376 -35.13 -10.43 -2.69
N GLU A 377 -35.30 -10.92 -1.46
CA GLU A 377 -35.57 -10.04 -0.32
C GLU A 377 -34.47 -8.97 -0.24
N ASP A 378 -34.86 -7.72 0.00
CA ASP A 378 -33.91 -6.62 0.14
C ASP A 378 -32.89 -6.96 1.24
N PRO A 379 -31.57 -6.77 1.01
CA PRO A 379 -30.55 -7.09 2.01
C PRO A 379 -30.83 -6.42 3.37
N PRO A 380 -30.61 -7.09 4.51
CA PRO A 380 -30.93 -6.54 5.84
C PRO A 380 -30.28 -5.18 6.12
N ILE A 381 -29.07 -4.94 5.60
CA ILE A 381 -28.35 -3.68 5.73
C ILE A 381 -29.09 -2.49 5.12
N TRP A 382 -29.95 -2.73 4.12
CA TRP A 382 -30.75 -1.66 3.52
C TRP A 382 -31.77 -1.12 4.50
N SER A 383 -32.43 -1.99 5.26
CA SER A 383 -33.37 -1.57 6.31
C SER A 383 -32.67 -0.76 7.41
N GLU A 384 -31.44 -1.16 7.77
CA GLU A 384 -30.61 -0.44 8.74
C GLU A 384 -30.19 0.96 8.27
N ILE A 385 -30.04 1.18 6.96
CA ILE A 385 -29.77 2.49 6.37
C ILE A 385 -31.07 3.30 6.24
N MET A 386 -32.11 2.69 5.68
CA MET A 386 -33.36 3.37 5.33
C MET A 386 -34.14 3.89 6.53
N ARG A 387 -33.97 3.27 7.71
CA ARG A 387 -34.60 3.76 8.96
C ARG A 387 -34.17 5.17 9.39
N PHE A 388 -33.07 5.70 8.84
CA PHE A 388 -32.62 7.06 9.11
C PHE A 388 -33.37 8.11 8.29
N PHE A 389 -34.08 7.72 7.23
CA PHE A 389 -34.64 8.66 6.26
C PHE A 389 -36.14 8.84 6.43
N THR A 390 -36.58 10.11 6.37
CA THR A 390 -38.00 10.45 6.28
C THR A 390 -38.58 10.07 4.91
N ASN A 391 -37.79 10.27 3.84
CA ASN A 391 -38.14 9.80 2.49
C ASN A 391 -37.02 8.90 1.93
N PRO A 392 -37.12 7.57 2.14
CA PRO A 392 -36.17 6.58 1.63
C PRO A 392 -36.02 6.53 0.09
N ARG A 393 -36.97 7.11 -0.67
CA ARG A 393 -36.98 7.02 -2.14
C ARG A 393 -36.08 8.05 -2.83
N LYS A 394 -35.54 9.03 -2.09
CA LYS A 394 -34.61 9.99 -2.67
C LYS A 394 -33.30 9.28 -3.05
N PRO A 395 -32.63 9.73 -4.12
CA PRO A 395 -31.26 9.33 -4.42
C PRO A 395 -30.33 9.39 -3.22
N LEU A 396 -29.48 8.37 -3.05
CA LEU A 396 -28.45 8.34 -2.00
C LEU A 396 -27.13 8.94 -2.51
N ILE A 397 -26.62 9.93 -1.78
CA ILE A 397 -25.21 10.31 -1.83
C ILE A 397 -24.48 9.43 -0.84
N LEU A 398 -23.63 8.52 -1.31
CA LEU A 398 -22.92 7.55 -0.49
C LEU A 398 -21.46 7.97 -0.30
N ALA A 399 -21.01 7.98 0.96
CA ALA A 399 -19.59 8.07 1.31
C ALA A 399 -19.20 6.91 2.23
N VAL A 400 -18.23 6.11 1.78
CA VAL A 400 -17.67 4.99 2.53
C VAL A 400 -16.22 5.33 2.90
N ALA A 401 -15.98 5.68 4.16
CA ALA A 401 -14.66 6.04 4.63
C ALA A 401 -14.55 5.92 6.15
N ARG A 402 -13.37 5.54 6.64
CA ARG A 402 -13.12 5.57 8.09
C ARG A 402 -13.18 7.01 8.62
N PRO A 403 -13.61 7.22 9.88
CA PRO A 403 -13.73 8.55 10.48
C PRO A 403 -12.36 9.08 10.90
N TYR A 404 -11.45 9.29 9.95
CA TYR A 404 -10.16 9.91 10.17
C TYR A 404 -10.11 11.32 9.54
N PRO A 405 -9.36 12.27 10.12
CA PRO A 405 -9.31 13.65 9.61
C PRO A 405 -8.93 13.75 8.13
N GLU A 406 -8.07 12.86 7.63
CA GLU A 406 -7.59 12.82 6.25
C GLU A 406 -8.70 12.46 5.26
N LYS A 407 -9.73 11.74 5.70
CA LYS A 407 -10.89 11.36 4.89
C LYS A 407 -11.93 12.48 4.77
N ASN A 408 -11.78 13.56 5.56
CA ASN A 408 -12.48 14.84 5.36
C ASN A 408 -14.03 14.76 5.32
N ILE A 409 -14.62 13.75 5.96
CA ILE A 409 -16.07 13.50 5.95
C ILE A 409 -16.85 14.69 6.54
N THR A 410 -16.29 15.39 7.52
CA THR A 410 -16.91 16.58 8.13
C THR A 410 -17.22 17.67 7.10
N THR A 411 -16.37 17.84 6.08
CA THR A 411 -16.58 18.84 5.04
C THR A 411 -17.72 18.45 4.10
N LEU A 412 -17.88 17.16 3.82
CA LEU A 412 -19.02 16.65 3.06
C LEU A 412 -20.34 16.94 3.80
N VAL A 413 -20.41 16.66 5.10
CA VAL A 413 -21.61 16.93 5.90
C VAL A 413 -21.92 18.42 5.93
N LYS A 414 -20.90 19.26 6.09
CA LYS A 414 -21.05 20.71 6.05
C LYS A 414 -21.58 21.19 4.69
N ALA A 415 -20.98 20.77 3.60
CA ALA A 415 -21.40 21.14 2.24
C ALA A 415 -22.83 20.68 1.93
N PHE A 416 -23.20 19.47 2.37
CA PHE A 416 -24.57 18.97 2.26
C PHE A 416 -25.55 19.81 3.11
N GLY A 417 -25.17 20.15 4.35
CA GLY A 417 -25.99 20.95 5.25
C GLY A 417 -26.28 22.37 4.74
N GLU A 418 -25.28 23.02 4.14
CA GLU A 418 -25.37 24.36 3.56
C GLU A 418 -26.16 24.40 2.25
N CYS A 419 -26.25 23.29 1.51
CA CYS A 419 -26.90 23.22 0.20
C CYS A 419 -28.35 22.72 0.29
N ARG A 420 -29.31 23.64 0.51
CA ARG A 420 -30.76 23.31 0.55
C ARG A 420 -31.27 22.58 -0.70
N PRO A 421 -30.94 22.98 -1.94
CA PRO A 421 -31.40 22.27 -3.13
C PRO A 421 -30.94 20.80 -3.15
N LEU A 422 -29.72 20.51 -2.68
CA LEU A 422 -29.20 19.14 -2.62
C LEU A 422 -29.94 18.29 -1.59
N ARG A 423 -30.26 18.86 -0.43
CA ARG A 423 -31.06 18.22 0.64
C ARG A 423 -32.49 17.91 0.21
N GLU A 424 -33.07 18.75 -0.64
CA GLU A 424 -34.40 18.50 -1.21
C GLU A 424 -34.36 17.33 -2.19
N LEU A 425 -33.30 17.20 -2.98
CA LEU A 425 -33.17 16.17 -4.02
C LEU A 425 -32.68 14.81 -3.50
N ALA A 426 -31.76 14.78 -2.53
CA ALA A 426 -31.05 13.57 -2.15
C ALA A 426 -30.93 13.38 -0.62
N ASN A 427 -30.67 12.14 -0.22
CA ASN A 427 -30.26 11.76 1.13
C ASN A 427 -28.74 11.54 1.17
N LEU A 428 -28.11 11.66 2.35
CA LEU A 428 -26.69 11.41 2.53
C LEU A 428 -26.47 10.17 3.42
N THR A 429 -25.66 9.20 2.97
CA THR A 429 -25.30 8.01 3.74
C THR A 429 -23.80 7.98 4.00
N LEU A 430 -23.43 7.87 5.28
CA LEU A 430 -22.05 7.88 5.77
C LEU A 430 -21.71 6.54 6.42
N ILE A 431 -20.98 5.67 5.71
CA ILE A 431 -20.46 4.42 6.26
C ILE A 431 -19.10 4.69 6.90
N MET A 432 -19.10 4.93 8.20
CA MET A 432 -17.94 5.42 8.97
C MET A 432 -17.28 4.36 9.86
N GLY A 433 -17.07 3.15 9.33
CA GLY A 433 -16.53 2.03 10.10
C GLY A 433 -17.50 1.53 11.17
N ASN A 434 -17.08 0.48 11.90
CA ASN A 434 -17.88 -0.14 12.94
C ASN A 434 -17.63 0.49 14.32
N ARG A 435 -18.69 0.70 15.11
CA ARG A 435 -18.58 1.27 16.46
C ARG A 435 -19.62 0.71 17.42
N GLU A 436 -19.18 0.36 18.63
CA GLU A 436 -20.07 0.07 19.76
C GLU A 436 -20.57 1.38 20.40
N ALA A 437 -19.62 2.18 20.89
CA ALA A 437 -19.83 3.45 21.56
C ALA A 437 -18.71 4.44 21.19
N ILE A 438 -19.05 5.73 21.07
CA ILE A 438 -18.08 6.79 20.71
C ILE A 438 -16.96 6.88 21.75
N SER A 439 -17.28 6.68 23.02
CA SER A 439 -16.32 6.71 24.14
C SER A 439 -15.26 5.60 24.09
N LYS A 440 -15.50 4.52 23.33
CA LYS A 440 -14.57 3.39 23.18
C LYS A 440 -13.70 3.51 21.92
N MET A 441 -13.93 4.53 21.08
CA MET A 441 -13.17 4.74 19.85
C MET A 441 -11.82 5.42 20.15
N SER A 442 -10.89 5.37 19.18
CA SER A 442 -9.66 6.17 19.28
C SER A 442 -10.00 7.66 19.35
N ASN A 443 -9.21 8.46 20.07
CA ASN A 443 -9.47 9.90 20.25
C ASN A 443 -9.67 10.63 18.92
N MET A 444 -8.91 10.28 17.89
CA MET A 444 -9.05 10.87 16.55
C MET A 444 -10.36 10.48 15.89
N SER A 445 -10.71 9.19 15.90
CA SER A 445 -11.95 8.69 15.32
C SER A 445 -13.19 9.22 16.04
N ALA A 446 -13.12 9.27 17.37
CA ALA A 446 -14.16 9.82 18.22
C ALA A 446 -14.39 11.30 17.94
N ALA A 447 -13.32 12.09 17.79
CA ALA A 447 -13.41 13.51 17.48
C ALA A 447 -14.11 13.77 16.14
N VAL A 448 -13.71 13.06 15.07
CA VAL A 448 -14.34 13.20 13.75
C VAL A 448 -15.82 12.84 13.79
N LEU A 449 -16.17 11.72 14.41
CA LEU A 449 -17.56 11.30 14.52
C LEU A 449 -18.39 12.27 15.37
N THR A 450 -17.81 12.81 16.44
CA THR A 450 -18.46 13.84 17.27
C THR A 450 -18.73 15.08 16.44
N SER A 451 -17.75 15.55 15.66
CA SER A 451 -17.95 16.69 14.74
C SER A 451 -19.03 16.42 13.69
N VAL A 452 -19.10 15.21 13.12
CA VAL A 452 -20.19 14.83 12.20
C VAL A 452 -21.56 14.94 12.88
N LEU A 453 -21.70 14.42 14.11
CA LEU A 453 -22.97 14.51 14.85
C LEU A 453 -23.33 15.95 15.22
N THR A 454 -22.35 16.78 15.58
CA THR A 454 -22.56 18.21 15.83
C THR A 454 -23.06 18.92 14.58
N LEU A 455 -22.49 18.63 13.40
CA LEU A 455 -22.95 19.23 12.14
C LEU A 455 -24.35 18.76 11.74
N ILE A 456 -24.70 17.49 12.00
CA ILE A 456 -26.05 16.97 11.76
C ILE A 456 -27.08 17.74 12.59
N ASP A 457 -26.76 18.01 13.86
CA ASP A 457 -27.61 18.81 14.75
C ASP A 457 -27.67 20.28 14.31
N GLU A 458 -26.52 20.90 14.02
CA GLU A 458 -26.40 22.31 13.63
C GLU A 458 -27.20 22.65 12.36
N TYR A 459 -27.22 21.75 11.37
CA TYR A 459 -27.93 21.95 10.10
C TYR A 459 -29.34 21.33 10.06
N ASP A 460 -29.82 20.76 11.17
CA ASP A 460 -31.10 20.05 11.30
C ASP A 460 -31.28 18.98 10.20
N LEU A 461 -30.34 18.04 10.15
CA LEU A 461 -30.25 17.00 9.09
C LEU A 461 -30.93 15.68 9.46
N TYR A 462 -31.73 15.68 10.53
CA TYR A 462 -32.51 14.53 10.95
C TYR A 462 -33.46 14.08 9.83
N GLY A 463 -33.54 12.78 9.57
CA GLY A 463 -34.35 12.25 8.47
C GLY A 463 -33.71 12.36 7.07
N GLN A 464 -32.50 12.92 6.96
CA GLN A 464 -31.80 13.13 5.67
C GLN A 464 -30.40 12.50 5.64
N VAL A 465 -29.81 12.21 6.80
CA VAL A 465 -28.45 11.64 6.91
C VAL A 465 -28.49 10.29 7.64
N ALA A 466 -27.96 9.25 6.99
CA ALA A 466 -27.77 7.92 7.58
C ALA A 466 -26.31 7.70 7.99
N TYR A 467 -26.11 7.08 9.15
CA TYR A 467 -24.77 6.79 9.69
C TYR A 467 -24.81 5.50 10.54
N PRO A 468 -25.06 4.33 9.91
CA PRO A 468 -25.22 3.06 10.63
C PRO A 468 -24.02 2.76 11.52
N LYS A 469 -24.26 2.04 12.62
CA LYS A 469 -23.21 1.69 13.59
C LYS A 469 -22.33 0.53 13.15
N HIS A 470 -22.93 -0.43 12.44
CA HIS A 470 -22.31 -1.69 12.07
C HIS A 470 -22.64 -2.02 10.63
N HIS A 471 -21.68 -2.62 9.95
CA HIS A 471 -21.83 -3.32 8.68
C HIS A 471 -20.81 -4.47 8.64
N LYS A 472 -21.14 -5.52 7.93
CA LYS A 472 -20.20 -6.60 7.59
C LYS A 472 -19.46 -6.25 6.31
N HIS A 473 -18.28 -6.85 6.13
CA HIS A 473 -17.54 -6.67 4.89
C HIS A 473 -18.33 -7.17 3.67
N SER A 474 -19.05 -8.28 3.82
CA SER A 474 -19.93 -8.84 2.77
C SER A 474 -21.07 -7.89 2.37
N GLU A 475 -21.53 -7.04 3.29
CA GLU A 475 -22.64 -6.11 3.07
C GLU A 475 -22.20 -4.83 2.33
N VAL A 476 -20.89 -4.58 2.16
CA VAL A 476 -20.39 -3.38 1.49
C VAL A 476 -20.87 -3.30 0.04
N LEU A 477 -20.92 -4.45 -0.65
CA LEU A 477 -21.43 -4.51 -2.02
C LEU A 477 -22.94 -4.18 -2.07
N ASP A 478 -23.72 -4.69 -1.13
CA ASP A 478 -25.14 -4.38 -1.02
C ASP A 478 -25.38 -2.89 -0.74
N ILE A 479 -24.49 -2.24 0.01
CA ILE A 479 -24.57 -0.80 0.24
C ILE A 479 -24.30 -0.01 -1.06
N TYR A 480 -23.32 -0.44 -1.86
CA TYR A 480 -23.09 0.17 -3.18
C TYR A 480 -24.32 -0.03 -4.10
N ARG A 481 -24.87 -1.25 -4.15
CA ARG A 481 -26.09 -1.56 -4.92
C ARG A 481 -27.28 -0.70 -4.49
N LEU A 482 -27.40 -0.36 -3.21
CA LEU A 482 -28.45 0.53 -2.71
C LEU A 482 -28.33 1.95 -3.30
N ALA A 483 -27.11 2.47 -3.39
CA ALA A 483 -26.87 3.77 -4.02
C ALA A 483 -27.21 3.74 -5.51
N ALA A 484 -26.82 2.69 -6.23
CA ALA A 484 -27.17 2.51 -7.65
C ALA A 484 -28.70 2.40 -7.85
N ARG A 485 -29.38 1.56 -7.06
CA ARG A 485 -30.84 1.36 -7.13
C ARG A 485 -31.64 2.64 -6.88
N THR A 486 -31.13 3.52 -6.03
CA THR A 486 -31.76 4.84 -5.79
C THR A 486 -31.36 5.91 -6.80
N LYS A 487 -30.56 5.57 -7.82
CA LYS A 487 -29.97 6.51 -8.79
C LYS A 487 -29.17 7.61 -8.10
N GLY A 488 -28.44 7.19 -7.07
CA GLY A 488 -27.59 8.00 -6.24
C GLY A 488 -26.26 8.34 -6.87
N ALA A 489 -25.32 8.75 -6.04
CA ALA A 489 -23.93 9.00 -6.42
C ALA A 489 -22.99 8.61 -5.28
N PHE A 490 -21.79 8.14 -5.61
CA PHE A 490 -20.72 7.96 -4.64
C PHE A 490 -19.83 9.19 -4.58
N VAL A 491 -19.38 9.55 -3.38
CA VAL A 491 -18.50 10.71 -3.17
C VAL A 491 -17.29 10.32 -2.32
N ASN A 492 -16.10 10.62 -2.85
CA ASN A 492 -14.85 10.63 -2.09
C ASN A 492 -14.37 12.08 -1.90
N VAL A 493 -14.34 12.56 -0.66
CA VAL A 493 -13.89 13.92 -0.30
C VAL A 493 -12.52 13.96 0.38
N ALA A 494 -11.80 12.82 0.44
CA ALA A 494 -10.53 12.74 1.13
C ALA A 494 -9.54 13.80 0.61
N TYR A 495 -8.77 14.42 1.52
CA TYR A 495 -7.73 15.37 1.13
C TYR A 495 -6.67 14.72 0.24
N PHE A 496 -6.51 13.41 0.40
CA PHE A 496 -5.55 12.62 -0.33
C PHE A 496 -6.01 11.17 -0.46
N GLU A 497 -6.08 10.68 -1.70
CA GLU A 497 -6.39 9.30 -2.04
C GLU A 497 -5.46 8.90 -3.20
N GLN A 498 -4.53 7.97 -2.97
CA GLN A 498 -3.52 7.62 -3.98
C GLN A 498 -4.03 6.70 -5.07
N PHE A 499 -4.99 5.83 -4.73
CA PHE A 499 -5.59 4.89 -5.66
C PHE A 499 -7.11 4.84 -5.49
N GLY A 500 -7.57 4.69 -4.24
CA GLY A 500 -9.00 4.63 -3.95
C GLY A 500 -9.63 3.34 -4.45
N VAL A 501 -9.30 2.20 -3.83
CA VAL A 501 -9.93 0.90 -4.13
C VAL A 501 -11.47 1.00 -4.08
N THR A 502 -12.00 1.84 -3.20
CA THR A 502 -13.42 2.15 -3.11
C THR A 502 -13.99 2.75 -4.41
N LEU A 503 -13.23 3.54 -5.17
CA LEU A 503 -13.67 4.08 -6.45
C LEU A 503 -13.81 2.97 -7.51
N ILE A 504 -12.93 1.96 -7.49
CA ILE A 504 -13.04 0.80 -8.39
C ILE A 504 -14.26 -0.04 -8.02
N GLU A 505 -14.46 -0.33 -6.73
CA GLU A 505 -15.63 -1.06 -6.23
C GLU A 505 -16.95 -0.38 -6.62
N VAL A 506 -16.98 0.96 -6.60
CA VAL A 506 -18.12 1.81 -6.99
C VAL A 506 -18.39 1.75 -8.49
N ILE A 507 -17.36 1.95 -9.33
CA ILE A 507 -17.51 1.91 -10.80
C ILE A 507 -18.09 0.57 -11.24
N ILE A 508 -17.66 -0.52 -10.60
CA ILE A 508 -18.17 -1.87 -10.89
C ILE A 508 -19.61 -2.05 -10.42
N SER A 509 -20.03 -1.34 -9.37
CA SER A 509 -21.41 -1.38 -8.87
C SER A 509 -22.36 -0.46 -9.66
N GLU A 510 -21.89 0.14 -10.76
CA GLU A 510 -22.64 1.05 -11.65
C GLU A 510 -23.30 2.25 -10.94
N ILE A 511 -22.65 2.76 -9.89
CA ILE A 511 -22.97 4.07 -9.29
C ILE A 511 -22.16 5.15 -10.00
#